data_AF-A0A916RB57-F1
#
_entry.id   AF-A0A916RB57-F1
#
_cell.length_a   1.000
_cell.length_b   1.000
_cell.length_c   1.000
_cell.angle_alpha   90.00
_cell.angle_beta   90.00
_cell.angle_gamma   90.00
#
_symmetry.space_group_name_H-M   'P 1'
#
loop_
_entity.id
_entity.type
_entity.pdbx_description
1 polymer ?
#
loop_
_entity_poly.entity_id
_entity_poly.type
_entity_poly.pdbx_seq_one_letter_code
_entity_poly.pdbx_strand_id
1 'polypeptide(L)'
;MYITPQQLLDRYNAGERNFAGIRFFPDTCRESVLEDADLSNIILSGAYLPRIKLSLANLRNSNLAGAYMPGAELIETDLHETDLTGANLQDACLSGTDIARSLLTAANLRGAKLEGADFTNVDLTESILVKWTSPR
;
A
#
# COMPACT_ATOMS: atom_id res chain seq x y z
N MET A 1 -14.91 7.13 7.22
CA MET A 1 -14.57 8.01 8.37
C MET A 1 -13.29 8.75 8.02
N TYR A 2 -13.20 10.06 8.31
CA TYR A 2 -11.96 10.82 8.09
C TYR A 2 -11.09 10.78 9.35
N ILE A 3 -9.80 10.46 9.20
CA ILE A 3 -8.82 10.50 10.28
C ILE A 3 -7.50 11.09 9.80
N THR A 4 -6.65 11.54 10.72
CA THR A 4 -5.26 11.92 10.42
C THR A 4 -4.32 10.71 10.56
N PRO A 5 -3.10 10.76 10.00
CA PRO A 5 -2.08 9.74 10.23
C PRO A 5 -1.80 9.52 11.73
N GLN A 6 -1.73 10.60 12.51
CA GLN A 6 -1.52 10.49 13.96
C GLN A 6 -2.67 9.76 14.65
N GLN A 7 -3.93 10.07 14.29
CA GLN A 7 -5.08 9.35 14.86
C GLN A 7 -5.10 7.87 14.48
N LEU A 8 -4.62 7.52 13.28
CA LEU A 8 -4.43 6.12 12.89
C LEU A 8 -3.40 5.47 13.81
N LEU A 9 -2.23 6.07 13.96
CA LEU A 9 -1.15 5.54 14.80
C LEU A 9 -1.58 5.40 16.26
N ASP A 10 -2.26 6.38 16.83
CA ASP A 10 -2.73 6.34 18.22
C ASP A 10 -3.71 5.16 18.43
N ARG A 11 -4.65 4.97 17.51
CA ARG A 11 -5.61 3.85 17.54
C ARG A 11 -4.92 2.51 17.31
N TYR A 12 -3.98 2.46 16.39
CA TYR A 12 -3.20 1.26 16.10
C TYR A 12 -2.36 0.82 17.32
N ASN A 13 -1.73 1.78 17.98
CA ASN A 13 -0.99 1.58 19.23
C ASN A 13 -1.89 1.19 20.40
N ALA A 14 -3.16 1.60 20.38
CA ALA A 14 -4.19 1.14 21.32
C ALA A 14 -4.71 -0.29 21.02
N GLY A 15 -4.18 -0.96 20.00
CA GLY A 15 -4.53 -2.34 19.63
C GLY A 15 -5.58 -2.46 18.53
N GLU A 16 -6.10 -1.35 18.01
CA GLU A 16 -7.00 -1.40 16.87
C GLU A 16 -6.24 -1.86 15.62
N ARG A 17 -6.86 -2.76 14.83
CA ARG A 17 -6.31 -3.21 13.54
C ARG A 17 -7.25 -2.95 12.37
N ASN A 18 -8.53 -2.70 12.64
CA ASN A 18 -9.53 -2.51 11.61
C ASN A 18 -9.71 -1.03 11.26
N PHE A 19 -9.16 -0.65 10.13
CA PHE A 19 -9.25 0.67 9.51
C PHE A 19 -9.86 0.57 8.11
N ALA A 20 -10.71 -0.43 7.86
CA ALA A 20 -11.38 -0.59 6.58
C ALA A 20 -12.18 0.67 6.20
N GLY A 21 -12.06 1.12 4.95
CA GLY A 21 -12.80 2.26 4.42
C GLY A 21 -12.48 3.62 5.06
N ILE A 22 -11.38 3.75 5.81
CA ILE A 22 -10.94 5.06 6.30
C ILE A 22 -10.57 5.97 5.13
N ARG A 23 -10.59 7.27 5.39
CA ARG A 23 -10.12 8.28 4.47
C ARG A 23 -9.21 9.23 5.24
N PHE A 24 -8.14 9.70 4.62
CA PHE A 24 -7.40 10.82 5.16
C PHE A 24 -8.00 12.14 4.71
N PHE A 25 -7.83 13.19 5.52
CA PHE A 25 -8.39 14.51 5.20
C PHE A 25 -7.82 15.02 3.87
N PRO A 26 -8.66 15.49 2.93
CA PRO A 26 -8.21 15.98 1.62
C PRO A 26 -7.20 17.13 1.72
N ASP A 27 -7.33 17.94 2.79
CA ASP A 27 -6.60 19.18 3.00
C ASP A 27 -5.53 19.08 4.10
N THR A 28 -5.03 17.87 4.36
CA THR A 28 -3.87 17.73 5.24
C THR A 28 -2.67 18.36 4.51
N CYS A 29 -2.41 19.65 4.75
CA CYS A 29 -1.26 20.41 4.20
C CYS A 29 0.11 19.84 4.61
N ARG A 30 0.10 18.80 5.44
CA ARG A 30 1.21 17.87 5.66
C ARG A 30 0.74 16.57 5.05
N GLU A 31 1.49 16.07 4.08
CA GLU A 31 1.21 14.83 3.39
C GLU A 31 0.85 13.72 4.38
N SER A 32 0.06 12.74 3.94
CA SER A 32 -0.30 11.64 4.82
C SER A 32 0.90 10.72 5.02
N VAL A 33 1.74 11.06 5.99
CA VAL A 33 3.02 10.41 6.25
C VAL A 33 2.87 9.36 7.35
N LEU A 34 3.25 8.14 7.01
CA LEU A 34 3.39 6.97 7.87
C LEU A 34 4.72 6.24 7.52
N GLU A 35 5.75 7.01 7.14
CA GLU A 35 7.11 6.50 6.91
C GLU A 35 7.64 5.78 8.16
N ASP A 36 8.37 4.68 7.96
CA ASP A 36 8.95 3.84 9.02
C ASP A 36 7.93 3.23 10.02
N ALA A 37 6.62 3.36 9.78
CA ALA A 37 5.60 2.88 10.70
C ALA A 37 5.50 1.34 10.68
N ASP A 38 5.43 0.71 11.86
CA ASP A 38 5.00 -0.69 11.97
C ASP A 38 3.47 -0.76 11.98
N LEU A 39 2.91 -1.17 10.85
CA LEU A 39 1.48 -1.35 10.60
C LEU A 39 1.18 -2.80 10.22
N SER A 40 2.01 -3.75 10.65
CA SER A 40 1.82 -5.16 10.34
C SER A 40 0.45 -5.69 10.78
N ASN A 41 -0.18 -6.50 9.94
CA ASN A 41 -1.54 -7.03 10.14
C ASN A 41 -2.66 -5.96 10.18
N ILE A 42 -2.42 -4.74 9.68
CA ILE A 42 -3.47 -3.72 9.60
C ILE A 42 -4.49 -4.08 8.51
N ILE A 43 -5.75 -3.75 8.75
CA ILE A 43 -6.83 -3.88 7.77
C ILE A 43 -7.17 -2.49 7.28
N LEU A 44 -6.79 -2.19 6.04
CA LEU A 44 -7.04 -0.96 5.30
C LEU A 44 -7.88 -1.23 4.04
N SER A 45 -8.60 -2.35 3.99
CA SER A 45 -9.44 -2.72 2.84
C SER A 45 -10.41 -1.59 2.47
N GLY A 46 -10.41 -1.18 1.21
CA GLY A 46 -11.25 -0.09 0.70
C GLY A 46 -10.89 1.31 1.22
N ALA A 47 -9.74 1.48 1.89
CA ALA A 47 -9.31 2.79 2.37
C ALA A 47 -8.99 3.75 1.22
N TYR A 48 -9.21 5.04 1.44
CA TYR A 48 -8.90 6.13 0.51
C TYR A 48 -7.67 6.88 0.98
N LEU A 49 -6.52 6.55 0.38
CA LEU A 49 -5.18 6.95 0.80
C LEU A 49 -4.35 7.48 -0.39
N PRO A 50 -4.85 8.43 -1.21
CA PRO A 50 -4.10 8.94 -2.35
C PRO A 50 -2.82 9.64 -1.87
N ARG A 51 -1.69 9.40 -2.57
CA ARG A 51 -0.37 9.98 -2.25
C ARG A 51 0.07 9.79 -0.80
N ILE A 52 -0.35 8.69 -0.17
CA ILE A 52 0.15 8.33 1.15
C ILE A 52 1.63 7.99 1.08
N LYS A 53 2.40 8.41 2.09
CA LYS A 53 3.81 8.09 2.24
C LYS A 53 3.98 6.98 3.27
N LEU A 54 4.45 5.84 2.82
CA LEU A 54 4.63 4.60 3.56
C LEU A 54 6.04 4.03 3.34
N SER A 55 6.98 4.84 2.84
CA SER A 55 8.36 4.41 2.63
C SER A 55 8.92 3.81 3.92
N LEU A 56 9.63 2.68 3.80
CA LEU A 56 10.19 1.91 4.93
C LEU A 56 9.17 1.37 5.95
N ALA A 57 7.87 1.55 5.73
CA ALA A 57 6.85 1.01 6.63
C ALA A 57 6.80 -0.52 6.57
N ASN A 58 6.40 -1.14 7.68
CA ASN A 58 6.10 -2.56 7.75
C ASN A 58 4.58 -2.76 7.61
N LEU A 59 4.16 -3.37 6.50
CA LEU A 59 2.78 -3.72 6.20
C LEU A 59 2.62 -5.24 6.02
N ARG A 60 3.53 -6.07 6.55
CA ARG A 60 3.44 -7.53 6.47
C ARG A 60 2.08 -8.04 6.92
N ASN A 61 1.55 -9.03 6.21
CA ASN A 61 0.26 -9.68 6.51
C ASN A 61 -0.94 -8.72 6.56
N SER A 62 -0.85 -7.56 5.91
CA SER A 62 -1.93 -6.57 5.94
C SER A 62 -3.00 -6.86 4.89
N ASN A 63 -4.16 -6.25 5.05
CA ASN A 63 -5.22 -6.27 4.05
C ASN A 63 -5.44 -4.86 3.49
N LEU A 64 -5.04 -4.66 2.24
CA LEU A 64 -5.24 -3.46 1.42
C LEU A 64 -6.17 -3.72 0.24
N ALA A 65 -6.99 -4.79 0.29
CA ALA A 65 -7.89 -5.15 -0.80
C ALA A 65 -8.83 -3.99 -1.15
N GLY A 66 -8.87 -3.64 -2.43
CA GLY A 66 -9.67 -2.52 -2.95
C GLY A 66 -9.26 -1.13 -2.46
N ALA A 67 -8.11 -0.97 -1.80
CA ALA A 67 -7.63 0.34 -1.36
C ALA A 67 -7.35 1.26 -2.56
N TYR A 68 -7.64 2.55 -2.39
CA TYR A 68 -7.40 3.59 -3.38
C TYR A 68 -6.15 4.40 -3.00
N MET A 69 -5.04 4.08 -3.66
CA MET A 69 -3.69 4.57 -3.33
C MET A 69 -2.93 5.14 -4.56
N PRO A 70 -3.57 5.92 -5.45
CA PRO A 70 -2.84 6.46 -6.59
C PRO A 70 -1.74 7.43 -6.11
N GLY A 71 -0.55 7.30 -6.71
CA GLY A 71 0.63 8.08 -6.38
C GLY A 71 1.20 7.80 -4.99
N ALA A 72 0.85 6.68 -4.35
CA ALA A 72 1.43 6.31 -3.06
C ALA A 72 2.94 6.09 -3.16
N GLU A 73 3.67 6.48 -2.11
CA GLU A 73 5.11 6.23 -1.96
C GLU A 73 5.29 5.03 -1.03
N LEU A 74 5.70 3.89 -1.61
CA LEU A 74 5.90 2.59 -0.96
C LEU A 74 7.37 2.14 -1.07
N ILE A 75 8.30 3.09 -1.08
CA ILE A 75 9.72 2.83 -1.33
C ILE A 75 10.30 2.01 -0.19
N GLU A 76 10.93 0.87 -0.50
CA GLU A 76 11.51 -0.04 0.50
C GLU A 76 10.51 -0.48 1.59
N THR A 77 9.20 -0.39 1.32
CA THR A 77 8.14 -0.88 2.21
C THR A 77 8.13 -2.41 2.23
N ASP A 78 7.87 -3.00 3.39
CA ASP A 78 7.64 -4.44 3.51
C ASP A 78 6.14 -4.74 3.34
N LEU A 79 5.77 -5.23 2.16
CA LEU A 79 4.42 -5.69 1.81
C LEU A 79 4.32 -7.21 1.79
N HIS A 80 5.26 -7.96 2.38
CA HIS A 80 5.25 -9.41 2.31
C HIS A 80 3.93 -10.03 2.81
N GLU A 81 3.37 -10.97 2.04
CA GLU A 81 2.08 -11.63 2.33
C GLU A 81 0.89 -10.65 2.50
N THR A 82 0.92 -9.51 1.80
CA THR A 82 -0.18 -8.53 1.83
C THR A 82 -1.24 -8.83 0.77
N ASP A 83 -2.51 -8.65 1.13
CA ASP A 83 -3.61 -8.67 0.17
C ASP A 83 -3.83 -7.28 -0.45
N LEU A 84 -3.50 -7.14 -1.73
CA LEU A 84 -3.69 -5.94 -2.55
C LEU A 84 -4.70 -6.20 -3.68
N THR A 85 -5.55 -7.23 -3.55
CA THR A 85 -6.55 -7.60 -4.56
C THR A 85 -7.43 -6.40 -4.92
N GLY A 86 -7.48 -6.05 -6.20
CA GLY A 86 -8.27 -4.93 -6.72
C GLY A 86 -7.81 -3.54 -6.24
N ALA A 87 -6.64 -3.41 -5.61
CA ALA A 87 -6.12 -2.12 -5.18
C ALA A 87 -5.77 -1.23 -6.37
N ASN A 88 -5.95 0.09 -6.21
CA ASN A 88 -5.50 1.07 -7.20
C ASN A 88 -4.18 1.71 -6.76
N LEU A 89 -3.09 1.25 -7.37
CA LEU A 89 -1.71 1.71 -7.19
C LEU A 89 -1.21 2.49 -8.42
N GLN A 90 -2.12 3.11 -9.18
CA GLN A 90 -1.75 3.90 -10.35
C GLN A 90 -0.72 4.97 -9.98
N ASP A 91 0.36 5.07 -10.76
CA ASP A 91 1.45 6.03 -10.57
C ASP A 91 2.17 5.92 -9.21
N ALA A 92 1.99 4.83 -8.45
CA ALA A 92 2.66 4.58 -7.18
C ALA A 92 4.16 4.28 -7.36
N CYS A 93 4.96 4.56 -6.34
CA CYS A 93 6.39 4.27 -6.31
C CYS A 93 6.67 3.08 -5.39
N LEU A 94 6.92 1.91 -5.96
CA LEU A 94 7.24 0.66 -5.25
C LEU A 94 8.71 0.25 -5.48
N SER A 95 9.62 1.22 -5.63
CA SER A 95 11.04 0.90 -5.82
C SER A 95 11.61 0.23 -4.56
N GLY A 96 12.29 -0.89 -4.72
CA GLY A 96 12.91 -1.65 -3.61
C GLY A 96 11.92 -2.32 -2.64
N THR A 97 10.63 -2.29 -2.92
CA THR A 97 9.58 -2.89 -2.05
C THR A 97 9.67 -4.41 -2.03
N ASP A 98 9.61 -5.03 -0.85
CA ASP A 98 9.36 -6.47 -0.72
C ASP A 98 7.86 -6.72 -0.87
N ILE A 99 7.43 -7.14 -2.07
CA ILE A 99 6.02 -7.49 -2.33
C ILE A 99 5.84 -9.01 -2.45
N ALA A 100 6.83 -9.80 -2.04
CA ALA A 100 6.83 -11.24 -2.22
C ALA A 100 5.62 -11.89 -1.54
N ARG A 101 5.07 -12.92 -2.21
CA ARG A 101 3.91 -13.70 -1.74
C ARG A 101 2.62 -12.87 -1.54
N SER A 102 2.58 -11.64 -2.04
CA SER A 102 1.38 -10.80 -2.01
C SER A 102 0.37 -11.19 -3.09
N LEU A 103 -0.89 -10.82 -2.87
CA LEU A 103 -1.97 -10.97 -3.85
C LEU A 103 -2.23 -9.63 -4.54
N LEU A 104 -1.97 -9.54 -5.84
CA LEU A 104 -2.24 -8.35 -6.66
C LEU A 104 -3.26 -8.64 -7.77
N THR A 105 -4.11 -9.64 -7.57
CA THR A 105 -5.17 -10.00 -8.51
C THR A 105 -6.06 -8.79 -8.81
N ALA A 106 -6.29 -8.50 -10.08
CA ALA A 106 -7.06 -7.33 -10.54
C ALA A 106 -6.58 -5.95 -10.05
N ALA A 107 -5.36 -5.84 -9.51
CA ALA A 107 -4.80 -4.55 -9.08
C ALA A 107 -4.42 -3.66 -10.28
N ASN A 108 -4.54 -2.35 -10.12
CA ASN A 108 -4.10 -1.38 -11.13
C ASN A 108 -2.73 -0.80 -10.77
N LEU A 109 -1.70 -1.17 -11.52
CA LEU A 109 -0.31 -0.73 -11.38
C LEU A 109 0.14 0.13 -12.57
N ARG A 110 -0.80 0.71 -13.33
CA ARG A 110 -0.48 1.56 -14.47
C ARG A 110 0.39 2.75 -14.02
N GLY A 111 1.55 2.90 -14.64
CA GLY A 111 2.50 3.99 -14.32
C GLY A 111 3.29 3.77 -13.03
N ALA A 112 3.10 2.65 -12.34
CA ALA A 112 3.85 2.36 -11.12
C ALA A 112 5.34 2.14 -11.41
N LYS A 113 6.20 2.66 -10.54
CA LYS A 113 7.65 2.43 -10.55
C LYS A 113 7.96 1.19 -9.74
N LEU A 114 8.64 0.22 -10.35
CA LEU A 114 8.84 -1.13 -9.80
C LEU A 114 10.33 -1.52 -9.74
N GLU A 115 11.25 -0.57 -9.92
CA GLU A 115 12.69 -0.86 -9.94
C GLU A 115 13.13 -1.49 -8.62
N GLY A 116 13.68 -2.71 -8.69
CA GLY A 116 14.17 -3.42 -7.51
C GLY A 116 13.10 -4.02 -6.60
N ALA A 117 11.82 -3.99 -6.98
CA ALA A 117 10.76 -4.66 -6.23
C ALA A 117 10.87 -6.20 -6.35
N ASP A 118 10.67 -6.92 -5.24
CA ASP A 118 10.68 -8.39 -5.23
C ASP A 118 9.27 -8.95 -5.50
N PHE A 119 9.07 -9.47 -6.71
CA PHE A 119 7.82 -10.11 -7.15
C PHE A 119 7.80 -11.63 -6.98
N THR A 120 8.69 -12.20 -6.16
CA THR A 120 8.75 -13.64 -5.93
C THR A 120 7.41 -14.17 -5.40
N ASN A 121 6.83 -15.15 -6.10
CA ASN A 121 5.55 -15.79 -5.76
C ASN A 121 4.34 -14.83 -5.65
N VAL A 122 4.34 -13.73 -6.41
CA VAL A 122 3.21 -12.80 -6.45
C VAL A 122 2.16 -13.25 -7.46
N ASP A 123 0.88 -13.20 -7.07
CA ASP A 123 -0.23 -13.39 -8.00
C ASP A 123 -0.60 -12.06 -8.68
N LEU A 124 -0.34 -11.96 -9.98
CA LEU A 124 -0.65 -10.79 -10.82
C LEU A 124 -1.83 -11.04 -11.77
N THR A 125 -2.65 -12.08 -11.53
CA THR A 125 -3.79 -12.44 -12.39
C THR A 125 -4.71 -11.24 -12.60
N GLU A 126 -5.05 -10.95 -13.86
CA GLU A 126 -5.93 -9.82 -14.24
C GLU A 126 -5.44 -8.42 -13.81
N SER A 127 -4.21 -8.28 -13.30
CA SER A 127 -3.63 -6.98 -12.96
C SER A 127 -3.36 -6.13 -14.21
N ILE A 128 -3.50 -4.82 -14.08
CA ILE A 128 -3.21 -3.85 -15.14
C ILE A 128 -1.80 -3.32 -14.95
N LEU A 129 -0.89 -3.73 -15.84
CA LEU A 129 0.50 -3.28 -15.88
C LEU A 129 0.80 -2.55 -17.20
N VAL A 130 1.69 -1.56 -17.18
CA VAL A 130 2.36 -1.13 -18.41
C VAL A 130 3.60 -1.98 -18.62
N LYS A 131 3.74 -2.55 -19.82
CA LYS A 131 4.86 -3.35 -20.34
C LYS A 131 5.90 -3.74 -19.27
N TRP A 132 5.62 -4.80 -18.53
CA TRP A 132 6.56 -5.38 -17.58
C TRP A 132 7.81 -5.84 -18.34
N THR A 133 8.93 -5.17 -18.14
CA THR A 133 10.24 -5.72 -18.51
C THR A 133 10.73 -6.47 -17.29
N SER A 134 10.74 -7.81 -17.34
CA SER A 134 11.28 -8.63 -16.25
C SER A 134 12.64 -8.09 -15.80
N PRO A 135 12.86 -7.84 -14.50
CA PRO A 135 14.22 -7.76 -13.99
C PRO A 135 14.90 -9.10 -14.26
N ARG A 136 16.10 -9.05 -14.83
CA ARG A 136 16.95 -10.23 -15.02
C ARG A 136 17.46 -10.75 -13.68
#